data_AF-A0A7S1P8G8-F1
#
_entry.id   AF-A0A7S1P8G8-F1
#
_cell.length_a   1.000
_cell.length_b   1.000
_cell.length_c   1.000
_cell.angle_alpha   90.00
_cell.angle_beta   90.00
_cell.angle_gamma   90.00
#
_symmetry.space_group_name_H-M   'P 1'
#
loop_
_entity.id
_entity.type
_entity.pdbx_description
1 polymer ?
#
loop_
_entity_poly.entity_id
_entity_poly.type
_entity_poly.pdbx_seq_one_letter_code
_entity_poly.pdbx_strand_id
1 'polypeptide(L)'
;PDGLSAADGSRALAEYFDQMNDRRLNGSGKRNIRSWDDIDVSVEQVISFSHFLPRLDLLPEKRFLFYPNLPKAVGSDLLGQRVARLRPDMHVFGHTHFGWDTQINGTRFLQLALSYPYERQRRLGSIEVGPFPQRLMAIWEDGAFAPQQTAHWSLYYRTHKRDPSNTELAPWVKSRLEKHLQPEE
;
A
#
# COMPACT_ATOMS: atom_id res chain seq x y z
N PRO A 1 3.50 -0.83 23.33
CA PRO A 1 2.08 -0.74 23.77
C PRO A 1 1.93 -1.49 25.09
N ASP A 2 0.89 -1.23 25.88
CA ASP A 2 0.71 -1.94 27.16
C ASP A 2 0.68 -3.45 26.93
N GLY A 3 1.52 -4.18 27.67
CA GLY A 3 1.68 -5.64 27.54
C GLY A 3 2.56 -6.11 26.38
N LEU A 4 3.20 -5.21 25.63
CA LEU A 4 4.20 -5.54 24.61
C LEU A 4 5.58 -5.01 24.99
N SER A 5 6.59 -5.87 24.87
CA SER A 5 8.01 -5.58 25.04
C SER A 5 8.76 -5.64 23.71
N ALA A 6 10.00 -5.14 23.69
CA ALA A 6 10.87 -5.26 22.51
C ALA A 6 11.24 -6.73 22.18
N ALA A 7 11.11 -7.64 23.15
CA ALA A 7 11.45 -9.05 22.98
C ALA A 7 10.38 -9.84 22.20
N ASP A 8 9.14 -9.35 22.14
CA ASP A 8 8.00 -10.05 21.52
C ASP A 8 8.03 -10.03 19.98
N GLY A 9 8.94 -9.25 19.41
CA GLY A 9 9.22 -9.22 17.97
C GLY A 9 8.12 -8.53 17.13
N SER A 10 8.33 -8.55 15.81
CA SER A 10 7.44 -7.84 14.86
C SER A 10 6.06 -8.47 14.74
N ARG A 11 5.94 -9.78 14.96
CA ARG A 11 4.66 -10.49 14.86
C ARG A 11 3.69 -10.10 15.97
N ALA A 12 4.13 -10.12 17.23
CA ALA A 12 3.29 -9.73 18.35
C ALA A 12 2.85 -8.26 18.24
N LEU A 13 3.74 -7.38 17.75
CA LEU A 13 3.40 -5.99 17.46
C LEU A 13 2.33 -5.87 16.37
N ALA A 14 2.45 -6.64 15.28
CA ALA A 14 1.46 -6.66 14.21
C ALA A 14 0.10 -7.18 14.71
N GLU A 15 0.09 -8.25 15.49
CA GLU A 15 -1.12 -8.83 16.10
C GLU A 15 -1.82 -7.83 17.03
N TYR A 16 -1.06 -7.09 17.84
CA TYR A 16 -1.61 -6.06 18.70
C TYR A 16 -2.33 -4.96 17.90
N PHE A 17 -1.68 -4.41 16.88
CA PHE A 17 -2.30 -3.37 16.05
C PHE A 17 -3.48 -3.90 15.24
N ASP A 18 -3.41 -5.15 14.79
CA ASP A 18 -4.48 -5.81 14.09
C ASP A 18 -5.74 -5.94 14.97
N GLN A 19 -5.58 -6.41 16.21
CA GLN A 19 -6.67 -6.53 17.21
C GLN A 19 -7.29 -5.19 17.60
N MET A 20 -6.55 -4.07 17.49
CA MET A 20 -7.13 -2.74 17.73
C MET A 20 -8.29 -2.44 16.78
N ASN A 21 -8.31 -2.99 15.57
CA ASN A 21 -9.42 -2.82 14.64
C ASN A 21 -10.70 -3.46 15.19
N ASP A 22 -10.60 -4.62 15.85
CA ASP A 22 -11.75 -5.34 16.40
C ASP A 22 -12.30 -4.65 17.66
N ARG A 23 -11.41 -4.13 18.53
CA ARG A 23 -11.82 -3.34 19.71
C ARG A 23 -12.61 -2.09 19.30
N ARG A 24 -12.21 -1.43 18.21
CA ARG A 24 -12.92 -0.26 17.67
C ARG A 24 -14.30 -0.59 17.10
N LEU A 25 -14.51 -1.78 16.56
CA LEU A 25 -15.84 -2.25 16.14
C LEU A 25 -16.75 -2.42 17.38
N ASN A 26 -16.26 -3.13 18.39
CA ASN A 26 -17.00 -3.40 19.63
C ASN A 26 -17.32 -2.15 20.48
N GLY A 27 -16.46 -1.12 20.44
CA GLY A 27 -16.64 0.11 21.23
C GLY A 27 -17.45 1.22 20.55
N SER A 28 -17.76 1.10 19.25
CA SER A 28 -18.48 2.15 18.53
C SER A 28 -19.99 1.97 18.67
N GLY A 29 -20.60 2.59 19.70
CA GLY A 29 -22.05 2.56 19.99
C GLY A 29 -22.98 3.17 18.93
N LYS A 30 -22.56 3.26 17.66
CA LYS A 30 -23.30 3.85 16.54
C LYS A 30 -23.30 3.00 15.26
N ARG A 31 -22.83 1.74 15.28
CA ARG A 31 -22.83 0.86 14.09
C ARG A 31 -23.40 -0.52 14.42
N ASN A 32 -24.13 -1.09 13.46
CA ASN A 32 -24.67 -2.46 13.52
C ASN A 32 -23.60 -3.56 13.30
N ILE A 33 -22.33 -3.18 13.10
CA ILE A 33 -21.20 -4.09 12.87
C ILE A 33 -20.43 -4.25 14.17
N ARG A 34 -20.55 -5.41 14.82
CA ARG A 34 -19.86 -5.75 16.07
C ARG A 34 -18.65 -6.65 15.80
N SER A 35 -18.71 -7.44 14.74
CA SER A 35 -17.64 -8.32 14.29
C SER A 35 -17.40 -8.18 12.79
N TRP A 36 -16.34 -8.82 12.29
CA TRP A 36 -16.08 -8.92 10.85
C TRP A 36 -17.07 -9.84 10.13
N ASP A 37 -17.76 -10.71 10.85
CA ASP A 37 -18.81 -11.57 10.30
C ASP A 37 -20.10 -10.78 10.01
N ASP A 38 -20.28 -9.62 10.64
CA ASP A 38 -21.44 -8.74 10.42
C ASP A 38 -21.29 -7.84 9.18
N ILE A 39 -20.12 -7.88 8.52
CA ILE A 39 -19.90 -7.11 7.29
C ILE A 39 -20.58 -7.82 6.14
N ASP A 40 -21.69 -7.26 5.67
CA ASP A 40 -22.37 -7.75 4.48
C ASP A 40 -21.50 -7.48 3.23
N VAL A 41 -20.85 -8.54 2.76
CA VAL A 41 -20.08 -8.55 1.51
C VAL A 41 -20.88 -9.17 0.34
N SER A 42 -22.19 -9.39 0.52
CA SER A 42 -23.11 -9.79 -0.56
C SER A 42 -23.67 -8.61 -1.35
N VAL A 43 -23.38 -7.39 -0.90
CA VAL A 43 -23.65 -6.15 -1.64
C VAL A 43 -22.96 -6.17 -3.01
N GLU A 44 -23.51 -5.41 -3.96
CA GLU A 44 -23.06 -5.44 -5.36
C GLU A 44 -21.59 -5.04 -5.53
N GLN A 45 -21.10 -4.08 -4.73
CA GLN A 45 -19.75 -3.55 -4.84
C GLN A 45 -19.14 -3.24 -3.47
N VAL A 46 -17.92 -3.68 -3.25
CA VAL A 46 -17.18 -3.49 -2.01
C VAL A 46 -15.92 -2.67 -2.27
N ILE A 47 -15.88 -1.46 -1.70
CA ILE A 47 -14.68 -0.62 -1.63
C ILE A 47 -14.13 -0.66 -0.22
N SER A 48 -12.86 -1.04 -0.09
CA SER A 48 -12.17 -1.06 1.20
C SER A 48 -10.93 -0.17 1.17
N PHE A 49 -10.50 0.26 2.35
CA PHE A 49 -9.40 1.20 2.50
C PHE A 49 -8.47 0.77 3.61
N SER A 50 -7.18 0.98 3.42
CA SER A 50 -6.20 0.94 4.50
C SER A 50 -5.12 1.99 4.25
N HIS A 51 -4.42 2.46 5.28
CA HIS A 51 -3.27 3.35 5.03
C HIS A 51 -2.06 2.56 4.53
N PHE A 52 -1.81 1.39 5.13
CA PHE A 52 -0.67 0.53 4.87
C PHE A 52 -0.93 -0.44 3.70
N LEU A 53 0.11 -1.10 3.22
CA LEU A 53 0.02 -2.04 2.09
C LEU A 53 -0.62 -3.35 2.57
N PRO A 54 -1.69 -3.83 1.90
CA PRO A 54 -2.26 -5.14 2.20
C PRO A 54 -1.44 -6.28 1.60
N ARG A 55 -0.52 -5.99 0.68
CA ARG A 55 0.30 -6.98 -0.01
C ARG A 55 1.71 -6.46 -0.24
N LEU A 56 2.71 -7.30 0.00
CA LEU A 56 4.11 -6.96 -0.25
C LEU A 56 4.41 -6.78 -1.76
N ASP A 57 3.63 -7.44 -2.63
CA ASP A 57 3.76 -7.30 -4.08
C ASP A 57 3.23 -5.97 -4.65
N LEU A 58 2.69 -5.10 -3.79
CA LEU A 58 2.36 -3.70 -4.07
C LEU A 58 3.46 -2.72 -3.63
N LEU A 59 4.63 -3.22 -3.21
CA LEU A 59 5.83 -2.44 -2.95
C LEU A 59 6.90 -2.77 -4.00
N PRO A 60 7.54 -1.79 -4.67
CA PRO A 60 8.66 -2.08 -5.56
C PRO A 60 9.76 -2.87 -4.85
N GLU A 61 10.44 -3.74 -5.60
CA GLU A 61 11.52 -4.57 -5.06
C GLU A 61 12.61 -3.75 -4.38
N LYS A 62 13.22 -4.33 -3.34
CA LYS A 62 14.22 -3.64 -2.50
C LYS A 62 15.34 -2.98 -3.31
N ARG A 63 15.77 -3.59 -4.41
CA ARG A 63 16.78 -3.06 -5.34
C ARG A 63 16.43 -1.72 -6.00
N PHE A 64 15.15 -1.36 -6.02
CA PHE A 64 14.65 -0.09 -6.55
C PHE A 64 14.45 0.99 -5.48
N LEU A 65 14.59 0.63 -4.19
CA LEU A 65 14.27 1.51 -3.08
C LEU A 65 15.51 2.26 -2.58
N PHE A 66 15.38 3.56 -2.37
CA PHE A 66 16.40 4.34 -1.67
C PHE A 66 16.48 4.01 -0.17
N TYR A 67 15.37 3.57 0.43
CA TYR A 67 15.29 3.17 1.83
C TYR A 67 15.11 1.65 1.93
N PRO A 68 16.20 0.87 2.11
CA PRO A 68 16.13 -0.60 2.07
C PRO A 68 15.35 -1.21 3.25
N ASN A 69 15.12 -0.45 4.32
CA ASN A 69 14.32 -0.87 5.47
C ASN A 69 12.83 -0.57 5.30
N LEU A 70 12.40 0.13 4.25
CA LEU A 70 10.99 0.43 4.00
C LEU A 70 10.08 -0.81 4.10
N PRO A 71 10.42 -1.98 3.50
CA PRO A 71 9.57 -3.18 3.60
C PRO A 71 9.23 -3.63 5.03
N LYS A 72 10.01 -3.22 6.04
CA LYS A 72 9.79 -3.60 7.45
C LYS A 72 8.64 -2.87 8.13
N ALA A 73 8.12 -1.79 7.53
CA ALA A 73 7.16 -0.88 8.18
C ALA A 73 5.96 -0.51 7.31
N VAL A 74 5.74 -1.20 6.19
CA VAL A 74 4.73 -0.79 5.20
C VAL A 74 3.40 -1.52 5.33
N GLY A 75 3.30 -2.58 6.13
CA GLY A 75 2.11 -3.41 6.22
C GLY A 75 2.33 -4.67 7.06
N SER A 76 1.37 -5.60 7.02
CA SER A 76 1.43 -6.88 7.72
C SER A 76 0.62 -7.95 7.00
N ASP A 77 0.96 -9.22 7.24
CA ASP A 77 0.19 -10.34 6.69
C ASP A 77 -1.25 -10.37 7.22
N LEU A 78 -1.47 -9.91 8.45
CA LEU A 78 -2.80 -9.84 9.07
C LEU A 78 -3.71 -8.83 8.35
N LEU A 79 -3.17 -7.67 7.96
CA LEU A 79 -3.90 -6.72 7.11
C LEU A 79 -4.25 -7.37 5.76
N GLY A 80 -3.30 -8.07 5.16
CA GLY A 80 -3.52 -8.82 3.93
C GLY A 80 -4.64 -9.86 4.05
N GLN A 81 -4.68 -10.60 5.17
CA GLN A 81 -5.74 -11.57 5.47
C GLN A 81 -7.11 -10.90 5.59
N ARG A 82 -7.22 -9.74 6.25
CA ARG A 82 -8.48 -8.98 6.35
C ARG A 82 -8.98 -8.55 4.98
N VAL A 83 -8.10 -8.00 4.14
CA VAL A 83 -8.46 -7.59 2.77
C VAL A 83 -8.84 -8.79 1.91
N ALA A 84 -8.09 -9.90 2.01
CA ALA A 84 -8.41 -11.13 1.30
C ALA A 84 -9.77 -11.72 1.72
N ARG A 85 -10.12 -11.64 3.00
CA ARG A 85 -11.44 -12.06 3.51
C ARG A 85 -12.57 -11.22 2.94
N LEU A 86 -12.38 -9.91 2.84
CA LEU A 86 -13.38 -9.00 2.26
C LEU A 86 -13.60 -9.22 0.76
N ARG A 87 -12.57 -9.72 0.03
CA ARG A 87 -12.56 -9.84 -1.44
C ARG A 87 -13.13 -8.59 -2.13
N PRO A 88 -12.61 -7.39 -1.83
CA PRO A 88 -13.20 -6.16 -2.34
C PRO A 88 -13.00 -6.05 -3.85
N ASP A 89 -13.92 -5.39 -4.54
CA ASP A 89 -13.76 -5.02 -5.95
C ASP A 89 -12.64 -3.99 -6.11
N MET A 90 -12.51 -3.08 -5.13
CA MET A 90 -11.40 -2.14 -5.03
C MET A 90 -10.86 -2.02 -3.60
N HIS A 91 -9.54 -2.10 -3.47
CA HIS A 91 -8.84 -1.73 -2.24
C HIS A 91 -7.94 -0.52 -2.48
N VAL A 92 -8.24 0.58 -1.79
CA VAL A 92 -7.45 1.81 -1.86
C VAL A 92 -6.47 1.85 -0.69
N PHE A 93 -5.20 2.10 -0.98
CA PHE A 93 -4.13 2.11 0.01
C PHE A 93 -3.14 3.26 -0.20
N GLY A 94 -2.18 3.41 0.72
CA GLY A 94 -1.27 4.55 0.75
C GLY A 94 0.11 4.22 1.30
N HIS A 95 0.63 5.14 2.11
CA HIS A 95 1.87 5.06 2.89
C HIS A 95 3.18 5.10 2.09
N THR A 96 3.33 4.32 1.02
CA THR A 96 4.64 4.16 0.35
C THR A 96 4.99 5.22 -0.69
N HIS A 97 4.01 6.05 -1.06
CA HIS A 97 4.20 7.09 -2.08
C HIS A 97 4.68 6.51 -3.43
N PHE A 98 4.20 5.32 -3.78
CA PHE A 98 4.38 4.75 -5.11
C PHE A 98 3.02 4.68 -5.78
N GLY A 99 2.89 5.23 -6.99
CA GLY A 99 1.64 5.16 -7.74
C GLY A 99 1.35 3.71 -8.13
N TRP A 100 0.14 3.24 -7.82
CA TRP A 100 -0.35 1.93 -8.23
C TRP A 100 -1.78 2.00 -8.72
N ASP A 101 -2.05 1.34 -9.84
CA ASP A 101 -3.40 0.97 -10.26
C ASP A 101 -3.33 -0.36 -11.03
N THR A 102 -3.64 -1.45 -10.34
CA THR A 102 -3.47 -2.82 -10.86
C THR A 102 -4.56 -3.75 -10.35
N GLN A 103 -4.86 -4.82 -11.08
CA GLN A 103 -5.80 -5.85 -10.64
C GLN A 103 -5.03 -7.12 -10.26
N ILE A 104 -5.34 -7.68 -9.08
CA ILE A 104 -4.75 -8.91 -8.56
C ILE A 104 -5.88 -9.75 -7.97
N ASN A 105 -6.06 -10.96 -8.49
CA ASN A 105 -7.07 -11.93 -8.02
C ASN A 105 -8.49 -11.34 -7.92
N GLY A 106 -8.91 -10.55 -8.91
CA GLY A 106 -10.22 -9.91 -8.96
C GLY A 106 -10.30 -8.55 -8.27
N THR A 107 -9.49 -8.29 -7.25
CA THR A 107 -9.44 -6.98 -6.57
C THR A 107 -8.58 -5.98 -7.34
N ARG A 108 -9.10 -4.77 -7.57
CA ARG A 108 -8.32 -3.62 -8.03
C ARG A 108 -7.65 -2.91 -6.86
N PHE A 109 -6.33 -2.84 -6.89
CA PHE A 109 -5.50 -2.16 -5.90
C PHE A 109 -5.07 -0.79 -6.44
N LEU A 110 -5.47 0.27 -5.72
CA LEU A 110 -5.23 1.66 -6.11
C LEU A 110 -4.48 2.40 -5.00
N GLN A 111 -3.33 3.01 -5.32
CA GLN A 111 -2.59 3.88 -4.42
C GLN A 111 -2.45 5.29 -5.02
N LEU A 112 -3.22 6.23 -4.46
CA LEU A 112 -3.21 7.66 -4.80
C LEU A 112 -2.56 8.47 -3.67
N ALA A 113 -1.25 8.33 -3.52
CA ALA A 113 -0.52 9.03 -2.47
C ALA A 113 -0.16 10.46 -2.91
N LEU A 114 -0.71 11.48 -2.23
CA LEU A 114 -0.38 12.88 -2.54
C LEU A 114 1.13 13.16 -2.45
N SER A 115 1.83 12.48 -1.53
CA SER A 115 3.26 12.60 -1.25
C SER A 115 3.72 14.00 -0.84
N TYR A 116 5.00 14.16 -0.48
CA TYR A 116 5.54 15.49 -0.16
C TYR A 116 5.77 16.32 -1.44
N PRO A 117 5.66 17.67 -1.37
CA PRO A 117 5.95 18.55 -2.52
C PRO A 117 7.31 18.26 -3.18
N TYR A 118 8.35 18.05 -2.37
CA TYR A 118 9.68 17.71 -2.84
C TYR A 118 9.76 16.36 -3.56
N GLU A 119 8.98 15.37 -3.12
CA GLU A 119 8.92 14.08 -3.81
C GLU A 119 8.23 14.22 -5.16
N ARG A 120 7.13 14.97 -5.24
CA ARG A 120 6.49 15.29 -6.52
C ARG A 120 7.44 16.01 -7.46
N GLN A 121 8.25 16.95 -6.96
CA GLN A 121 9.23 17.64 -7.80
C GLN A 121 10.31 16.71 -8.36
N ARG A 122 10.78 15.73 -7.57
CA ARG A 122 11.95 14.92 -7.95
C ARG A 122 11.62 13.58 -8.60
N ARG A 123 10.45 13.01 -8.31
CA ARG A 123 10.11 11.64 -8.70
C ARG A 123 8.65 11.45 -9.06
N LEU A 124 8.02 12.48 -9.63
CA LEU A 124 6.61 12.47 -10.03
C LEU A 124 6.20 11.20 -10.78
N GLY A 125 6.99 10.76 -11.75
CA GLY A 125 6.68 9.57 -12.56
C GLY A 125 6.56 8.27 -11.74
N SER A 126 7.12 8.21 -10.53
CA SER A 126 6.96 7.06 -9.63
C SER A 126 5.77 7.18 -8.66
N ILE A 127 5.13 8.34 -8.61
CA ILE A 127 4.04 8.71 -7.70
C ILE A 127 2.71 8.81 -8.45
N GLU A 128 2.74 9.39 -9.65
CA GLU A 128 1.53 9.71 -10.39
C GLU A 128 0.73 8.48 -10.81
N VAL A 129 -0.58 8.67 -10.85
CA VAL A 129 -1.55 7.67 -11.32
C VAL A 129 -2.55 8.42 -12.17
N GLY A 130 -2.46 8.23 -13.49
CA GLY A 130 -3.22 9.03 -14.45
C GLY A 130 -3.04 10.54 -14.17
N PRO A 131 -4.12 11.32 -13.95
CA PRO A 131 -4.04 12.76 -13.70
C PRO A 131 -3.74 13.14 -12.24
N PHE A 132 -3.68 12.19 -11.30
CA PHE A 132 -3.33 12.47 -9.90
C PHE A 132 -1.80 12.49 -9.73
N PRO A 133 -1.21 13.42 -8.95
CA PRO A 133 -1.84 14.35 -8.00
C PRO A 133 -2.21 15.74 -8.56
N GLN A 134 -2.05 15.99 -9.86
CA GLN A 134 -2.36 17.29 -10.47
C GLN A 134 -3.85 17.60 -10.43
N ARG A 135 -4.69 16.57 -10.49
CA ARG A 135 -6.15 16.67 -10.39
C ARG A 135 -6.69 15.59 -9.45
N LEU A 136 -7.76 15.94 -8.75
CA LEU A 136 -8.54 14.96 -7.99
C LEU A 136 -9.12 13.92 -8.94
N MET A 137 -9.27 12.71 -8.41
CA MET A 137 -9.81 11.58 -9.13
C MET A 137 -10.97 10.97 -8.35
N ALA A 138 -12.13 10.90 -9.00
CA ALA A 138 -13.20 10.03 -8.54
C ALA A 138 -12.81 8.58 -8.80
N ILE A 139 -13.05 7.70 -7.82
CA ILE A 139 -12.87 6.25 -7.97
C ILE A 139 -14.19 5.54 -8.31
N TRP A 140 -15.31 6.23 -8.09
CA TRP A 140 -16.67 5.76 -8.30
C TRP A 140 -17.56 6.94 -8.72
N GLU A 141 -18.30 6.77 -9.80
CA GLU A 141 -19.23 7.76 -10.35
C GLU A 141 -20.34 7.03 -11.12
N ASP A 142 -21.59 7.50 -11.01
CA ASP A 142 -22.74 6.99 -11.77
C ASP A 142 -22.92 5.46 -11.77
N GLY A 143 -22.69 4.83 -10.61
CA GLY A 143 -22.90 3.38 -10.45
C GLY A 143 -21.75 2.51 -10.98
N ALA A 144 -20.61 3.10 -11.33
CA ALA A 144 -19.46 2.37 -11.85
C ALA A 144 -18.13 2.85 -11.26
N PHE A 145 -17.15 1.95 -11.23
CA PHE A 145 -15.77 2.33 -10.96
C PHE A 145 -15.19 3.17 -12.10
N ALA A 146 -14.40 4.18 -11.75
CA ALA A 146 -13.62 4.92 -12.74
C ALA A 146 -12.69 3.97 -13.51
N PRO A 147 -12.33 4.24 -14.78
CA PRO A 147 -11.42 3.38 -15.52
C PRO A 147 -10.07 3.16 -14.83
N GLN A 148 -9.44 2.01 -15.08
CA GLN A 148 -8.07 1.76 -14.63
C GLN A 148 -7.10 2.77 -15.23
N GLN A 149 -6.28 3.38 -14.37
CA GLN A 149 -5.31 4.39 -14.74
C GLN A 149 -3.93 3.79 -15.00
N THR A 150 -3.06 4.61 -15.57
CA THR A 150 -1.65 4.27 -15.76
C THR A 150 -0.83 4.73 -14.57
N ALA A 151 -0.06 3.82 -14.01
CA ALA A 151 0.97 4.10 -13.02
C ALA A 151 2.25 3.37 -13.40
N HIS A 152 3.42 4.00 -13.16
CA HIS A 152 4.70 3.47 -13.62
C HIS A 152 4.96 2.04 -13.12
N TRP A 153 4.81 1.79 -11.81
CA TRP A 153 5.06 0.46 -11.25
C TRP A 153 4.05 -0.59 -11.72
N SER A 154 2.80 -0.20 -11.95
CA SER A 154 1.78 -1.08 -12.51
C SER A 154 2.08 -1.44 -13.97
N LEU A 155 2.67 -0.54 -14.76
CA LEU A 155 3.15 -0.83 -16.12
C LEU A 155 4.42 -1.69 -16.08
N TYR A 156 5.36 -1.37 -15.20
CA TYR A 156 6.62 -2.11 -15.06
C TYR A 156 6.38 -3.60 -14.77
N TYR A 157 5.62 -3.92 -13.71
CA TYR A 157 5.38 -5.31 -13.31
C TYR A 157 4.36 -6.05 -14.19
N ARG A 158 3.74 -5.38 -15.17
CA ARG A 158 2.96 -6.07 -16.22
C ARG A 158 3.85 -6.85 -17.18
N THR A 159 5.04 -6.35 -17.45
CA THR A 159 5.99 -6.94 -18.42
C THR A 159 7.24 -7.51 -17.76
N HIS A 160 7.52 -7.13 -16.51
CA HIS A 160 8.67 -7.61 -15.76
C HIS A 160 8.21 -8.49 -14.60
N LYS A 161 8.60 -9.77 -14.63
CA LYS A 161 8.40 -10.64 -13.48
C LYS A 161 9.20 -10.10 -12.30
N ARG A 162 8.59 -10.19 -11.12
CA ARG A 162 9.29 -9.97 -9.86
C ARG A 162 10.39 -11.02 -9.71
N ASP A 163 11.55 -10.56 -9.27
CA ASP A 163 12.69 -11.32 -8.81
C ASP A 163 13.23 -10.71 -7.49
N PRO A 164 12.60 -11.03 -6.34
CA PRO A 164 13.04 -10.53 -5.04
C PRO A 164 14.44 -11.04 -4.63
N SER A 165 14.96 -12.08 -5.30
CA SER A 165 16.29 -12.62 -5.06
C SER A 165 17.39 -11.77 -5.73
N ASN A 166 17.02 -10.94 -6.70
CA ASN A 166 17.94 -10.02 -7.33
C ASN A 166 18.28 -8.85 -6.39
N THR A 167 19.53 -8.84 -5.94
CA THR A 167 20.07 -7.81 -5.05
C THR A 167 20.89 -6.74 -5.78
N GLU A 168 20.97 -6.79 -7.11
CA GLU A 168 21.68 -5.78 -7.90
C GLU A 168 20.89 -4.47 -7.88
N LEU A 169 21.48 -3.44 -7.25
CA LEU A 169 20.85 -2.14 -7.12
C LEU A 169 20.60 -1.51 -8.49
N ALA A 170 19.41 -0.97 -8.67
CA ALA A 170 19.13 -0.23 -9.89
C ALA A 170 20.05 1.01 -10.01
N PRO A 171 20.37 1.44 -11.24
CA PRO A 171 21.37 2.49 -11.47
C PRO A 171 21.13 3.78 -10.67
N TRP A 172 19.86 4.19 -10.54
CA TRP A 172 19.49 5.38 -9.78
C TRP A 172 19.71 5.22 -8.26
N VAL A 173 19.52 4.01 -7.72
CA VAL A 173 19.79 3.72 -6.30
C VAL A 173 21.29 3.71 -6.05
N LYS A 174 22.05 3.03 -6.91
CA LYS A 174 23.51 2.97 -6.84
C LYS A 174 24.14 4.38 -6.87
N SER A 175 23.76 5.19 -7.86
CA SER A 175 24.27 6.57 -7.99
C SER A 175 23.94 7.44 -6.78
N ARG A 176 22.76 7.28 -6.16
CA ARG A 176 22.41 8.04 -4.95
C ARG A 176 23.25 7.62 -3.75
N LEU A 177 23.48 6.31 -3.59
CA LEU A 177 24.28 5.78 -2.49
C LEU A 177 25.74 6.25 -2.61
N GLU A 178 26.32 6.18 -3.81
CA GLU A 178 27.68 6.67 -4.08
C GLU A 178 27.84 8.14 -3.69
N LYS A 179 26.86 9.00 -4.01
CA LYS A 179 26.87 10.41 -3.60
C LYS A 179 26.82 10.65 -2.09
N HIS A 180 26.21 9.75 -1.32
CA HIS A 180 26.15 9.86 0.16
C HIS A 180 27.42 9.31 0.83
N LEU A 181 28.23 8.52 0.11
CA LEU A 181 29.46 7.91 0.62
C LEU A 181 30.70 8.75 0.31
N GLN A 182 30.59 9.76 -0.55
CA GLN A 182 31.64 10.74 -0.79
C GLN A 182 31.65 11.72 0.40
N PRO A 183 32.79 11.96 1.08
CA PRO A 183 32.90 12.98 2.12
C PRO A 183 32.50 14.35 1.57
N GLU A 184 31.79 15.16 2.35
CA GLU A 184 31.62 16.58 2.04
C GLU A 184 33.02 17.23 2.05
N GLU A 185 33.47 17.76 0.91
CA GLU A 185 34.67 18.61 0.78
C GLU A 185 34.45 19.98 1.43
#